data_AF-A0A524JDJ5-F1
#
_entry.id   AF-A0A524JDJ5-F1
#
_cell.length_a   1.000
_cell.length_b   1.000
_cell.length_c   1.000
_cell.angle_alpha   90.00
_cell.angle_beta   90.00
_cell.angle_gamma   90.00
#
_symmetry.space_group_name_H-M   'P 1'
#
loop_
_entity.id
_entity.type
_entity.pdbx_description
1 polymer ?
#
loop_
_entity_poly.entity_id
_entity_poly.type
_entity_poly.pdbx_seq_one_letter_code
_entity_poly.pdbx_strand_id
1 'polypeptide(L)'
;MPNRPSINLKTWATLFPQKFVFISLLAMSIVIRFPFFFRDYIDRDESTFVLMGQSWVNGHLPYTELWDLKPPITFLFFAGIIYLFGKSFLAIRLFGALLVATTAYFTYKIGAETGSRRMGYWA
;
A
#
# COMPACT_ATOMS: atom_id res chain seq x y z
N MET A 1 -28.03 -33.73 -31.72
CA MET A 1 -27.88 -32.83 -30.55
C MET A 1 -26.86 -31.76 -30.93
N PRO A 2 -27.20 -30.46 -30.92
CA PRO A 2 -26.24 -29.42 -31.27
C PRO A 2 -25.14 -29.35 -30.21
N ASN A 3 -23.90 -29.41 -30.68
CA ASN A 3 -22.67 -29.42 -29.91
C ASN A 3 -22.57 -28.11 -29.11
N ARG A 4 -22.70 -28.15 -27.77
CA ARG A 4 -22.50 -26.97 -26.92
C ARG A 4 -21.00 -26.61 -27.00
N PRO A 5 -20.63 -25.38 -27.41
CA PRO A 5 -19.24 -24.99 -27.42
C PRO A 5 -18.68 -25.11 -26.00
N SER A 6 -17.62 -25.91 -25.84
CA SER A 6 -16.90 -26.04 -24.58
C SER A 6 -16.27 -24.70 -24.24
N ILE A 7 -16.86 -23.96 -23.31
CA ILE A 7 -16.32 -22.69 -22.83
C ILE A 7 -14.97 -22.99 -22.18
N ASN A 8 -13.90 -22.65 -22.89
CA ASN A 8 -12.54 -22.82 -22.40
C ASN A 8 -12.28 -21.77 -21.31
N LEU A 9 -12.40 -22.18 -20.04
CA LEU A 9 -12.18 -21.35 -18.86
C LEU A 9 -10.77 -20.72 -18.82
N LYS A 10 -9.79 -21.26 -19.57
CA LYS A 10 -8.44 -20.68 -19.68
C LYS A 10 -8.40 -19.36 -20.47
N THR A 11 -9.39 -19.09 -21.33
CA THR A 11 -9.40 -17.90 -22.20
C THR A 11 -9.65 -16.59 -21.43
N TRP A 12 -10.15 -16.67 -20.20
CA TRP A 12 -10.34 -15.50 -19.31
C TRP A 12 -9.15 -15.26 -18.39
N ALA A 13 -8.25 -16.24 -18.23
CA ALA A 13 -7.01 -16.10 -17.48
C ALA A 13 -6.08 -15.03 -18.08
N THR A 14 -6.21 -14.77 -19.37
CA THR A 14 -5.37 -13.87 -20.18
C THR A 14 -5.83 -12.41 -20.20
N LEU A 15 -7.06 -12.09 -19.78
CA LEU A 15 -7.61 -10.73 -19.94
C LEU A 15 -7.08 -9.71 -18.92
N PHE A 16 -6.57 -10.16 -17.77
CA PHE A 16 -5.93 -9.29 -16.79
C PHE A 16 -4.70 -9.97 -16.21
N PRO A 17 -3.50 -9.73 -16.77
CA PRO A 17 -2.26 -10.14 -16.13
C PRO A 17 -2.23 -9.64 -14.68
N GLN A 18 -1.83 -10.47 -13.72
CA GLN A 18 -1.79 -10.08 -12.29
C GLN A 18 -1.00 -8.78 -12.08
N LYS A 19 0.07 -8.60 -12.86
CA LYS A 19 0.88 -7.38 -12.91
C LYS A 19 0.04 -6.16 -13.30
N PHE A 20 -0.83 -6.28 -14.29
CA PHE A 20 -1.70 -5.20 -14.76
C PHE A 20 -2.72 -4.79 -13.69
N VAL A 21 -3.30 -5.76 -12.97
CA VAL A 21 -4.21 -5.47 -11.85
C VAL A 21 -3.48 -4.68 -10.78
N PHE A 22 -2.32 -5.15 -10.33
CA PHE A 22 -1.52 -4.45 -9.33
C PHE A 22 -1.14 -3.03 -9.77
N ILE A 23 -0.66 -2.86 -11.01
CA ILE A 23 -0.31 -1.54 -11.56
C ILE A 23 -1.54 -0.62 -11.60
N SER A 24 -2.71 -1.13 -11.99
CA SER A 24 -3.94 -0.32 -12.02
C SER A 24 -4.36 0.14 -10.62
N LEU A 25 -4.24 -0.73 -9.60
CA LEU A 25 -4.55 -0.41 -8.21
C LEU A 25 -3.53 0.58 -7.62
N LEU A 26 -2.25 0.42 -7.96
CA LEU A 26 -1.20 1.36 -7.59
C LEU A 26 -1.43 2.73 -8.22
N ALA A 27 -1.74 2.78 -9.52
CA ALA A 27 -2.05 4.01 -10.22
C ALA A 27 -3.27 4.70 -9.60
N MET A 28 -4.35 3.96 -9.31
CA MET A 28 -5.53 4.48 -8.64
C MET A 28 -5.21 5.02 -7.24
N SER A 29 -4.42 4.29 -6.45
CA SER A 29 -3.93 4.72 -5.13
C SER A 29 -3.15 6.03 -5.19
N ILE A 30 -2.28 6.20 -6.19
CA ILE A 30 -1.48 7.42 -6.39
C ILE A 30 -2.37 8.56 -6.88
N VAL A 31 -3.22 8.34 -7.88
CA VAL A 31 -4.08 9.38 -8.47
C VAL A 31 -5.05 9.96 -7.44
N ILE A 32 -5.74 9.10 -6.68
CA ILE A 32 -6.66 9.55 -5.62
C ILE A 32 -5.91 10.37 -4.56
N ARG A 33 -4.66 9.99 -4.26
CA ARG A 33 -3.85 10.65 -3.24
C ARG A 33 -3.02 11.81 -3.76
N PHE A 34 -2.96 12.03 -5.06
CA PHE A 34 -2.05 12.98 -5.70
C PHE A 34 -2.07 14.38 -5.06
N PRO A 35 -3.24 14.99 -4.74
CA PRO A 35 -3.28 16.30 -4.09
C PRO A 35 -2.62 16.32 -2.69
N PHE A 36 -2.60 15.18 -2.00
CA PHE A 36 -2.05 15.06 -0.65
C PHE A 36 -0.54 14.84 -0.63
N PHE A 37 0.10 14.52 -1.76
CA PHE A 37 1.56 14.38 -1.80
C PHE A 37 2.28 15.71 -1.56
N PHE A 38 1.74 16.79 -2.11
CA PHE A 38 2.34 18.13 -2.10
C PHE A 38 1.75 19.04 -1.04
N ARG A 39 0.99 18.49 -0.09
CA ARG A 39 0.47 19.27 1.01
C ARG A 39 1.62 19.64 1.95
N ASP A 40 1.87 20.94 2.07
CA ASP A 40 2.91 21.50 2.96
C ASP A 40 2.55 21.39 4.45
N TYR A 41 1.27 21.16 4.75
CA TYR A 41 0.80 20.86 6.09
C TYR A 41 1.10 19.40 6.45
N ILE A 42 1.89 19.21 7.50
CA ILE A 42 2.16 17.91 8.11
C ILE A 42 1.10 17.69 9.18
N ASP A 43 0.38 16.59 9.07
CA ASP A 43 -0.59 16.23 10.08
C ASP A 43 0.08 15.91 11.43
N ARG A 44 -0.64 16.11 12.54
CA ARG A 44 -0.09 15.84 13.87
C ARG A 44 0.37 14.39 13.99
N ASP A 45 -0.39 13.44 13.44
CA ASP A 45 -0.02 12.04 13.49
C ASP A 45 1.18 11.74 12.57
N GLU A 46 1.20 12.32 11.36
CA GLU A 46 2.33 12.19 10.42
C GLU A 46 3.64 12.69 11.05
N SER A 47 3.60 13.84 11.72
CA SER A 47 4.78 14.39 12.42
C SER A 47 5.28 13.45 13.52
N THR A 48 4.36 12.82 14.27
CA THR A 48 4.70 11.93 15.38
C THR A 48 5.41 10.68 14.87
N PHE A 49 4.92 10.07 13.80
CA PHE A 49 5.57 8.91 13.18
C PHE A 49 6.94 9.23 12.61
N VAL A 50 7.10 10.40 11.99
CA VAL A 50 8.39 10.84 11.45
C VAL A 50 9.40 11.08 12.57
N LEU A 51 8.99 11.69 13.67
CA LEU A 51 9.85 11.92 14.83
C LEU A 51 10.27 10.60 15.49
N MET A 52 9.32 9.68 15.71
CA MET A 52 9.60 8.35 16.25
C MET A 52 10.55 7.56 15.36
N GLY A 53 10.29 7.54 14.04
CA GLY A 53 11.17 6.88 13.07
C GLY A 53 12.56 7.49 13.03
N GLN A 54 12.66 8.83 13.09
CA GLN A 54 13.95 9.51 13.15
C GLN A 54 14.73 9.18 14.43
N SER A 55 14.06 9.13 15.58
CA SER A 55 14.72 8.75 16.84
C SER A 55 15.29 7.33 16.75
N TRP A 56 14.58 6.41 16.10
CA TRP A 56 15.08 5.08 15.84
C TRP A 56 16.31 5.08 14.92
N VAL A 57 16.27 5.82 13.82
CA VAL A 57 17.43 5.98 12.92
C VAL A 57 18.64 6.58 13.66
N ASN A 58 18.41 7.42 14.68
CA ASN A 58 19.47 7.97 15.52
C ASN A 58 20.06 6.96 16.53
N GLY A 59 19.54 5.73 16.59
CA GLY A 59 20.05 4.66 17.46
C GLY A 59 19.27 4.45 18.75
N HIS A 60 18.16 5.17 18.97
CA HIS A 60 17.32 4.97 20.15
C HIS A 60 16.29 3.87 19.90
N LEU A 61 16.04 3.03 20.91
CA LEU A 61 14.95 2.06 20.81
C LEU A 61 13.60 2.77 20.96
N PRO A 62 12.51 2.20 20.40
CA PRO A 62 11.17 2.71 20.65
C PRO A 62 10.88 2.85 22.15
N TYR A 63 10.24 3.95 22.54
CA TYR A 63 9.82 4.24 23.91
C TYR A 63 10.92 4.54 24.94
N THR A 64 12.17 4.75 24.51
CA THR A 64 13.23 5.21 25.42
C THR A 64 13.25 6.73 25.53
N GLU A 65 13.37 7.42 24.39
CA GLU A 65 13.45 8.89 24.33
C GLU A 65 12.10 9.55 24.03
N LEU A 66 11.30 8.88 23.19
CA LEU A 66 10.00 9.37 22.73
C LEU A 66 8.94 8.33 23.03
N TRP A 67 7.79 8.77 23.52
CA TRP A 67 6.72 7.90 23.98
C TRP A 67 5.44 8.08 23.15
N ASP A 68 4.83 6.98 22.72
CA ASP A 68 3.56 6.91 21.98
C ASP A 68 2.89 5.55 22.29
N LEU A 69 1.57 5.44 22.09
CA LEU A 69 0.79 4.22 22.39
C LEU A 69 0.86 3.17 21.27
N LYS A 70 1.24 3.56 20.05
CA LYS A 70 1.20 2.70 18.85
C LYS A 70 2.34 1.69 18.86
N PRO A 71 2.18 0.49 18.27
CA PRO A 71 3.18 -0.57 18.33
C PRO A 71 4.47 -0.24 17.56
N PRO A 72 5.62 -0.83 17.95
CA PRO A 72 6.93 -0.53 17.37
C PRO A 72 7.01 -0.71 15.86
N ILE A 73 6.33 -1.72 15.32
CA ILE A 73 6.35 -2.02 13.87
C ILE A 73 5.94 -0.81 13.04
N THR A 74 5.04 0.03 13.56
CA THR A 74 4.66 1.27 12.89
C THR A 74 5.87 2.18 12.72
N PHE A 75 6.61 2.44 13.80
CA PHE A 75 7.80 3.29 13.75
C PHE A 75 8.93 2.67 12.95
N LEU A 76 9.06 1.34 12.94
CA LEU A 76 10.04 0.62 12.13
C LEU A 76 9.82 0.89 10.62
N PHE A 77 8.56 0.91 10.18
CA PHE A 77 8.23 1.25 8.79
C PHE A 77 8.72 2.65 8.42
N PHE A 78 8.44 3.66 9.25
CA PHE A 78 8.92 5.03 9.02
C PHE A 78 10.44 5.12 9.14
N ALA A 79 11.06 4.44 10.12
CA ALA A 79 12.50 4.41 10.30
C ALA A 79 13.22 3.84 9.08
N GLY A 80 12.71 2.76 8.48
CA GLY A 80 13.28 2.18 7.26
C GLY A 80 13.25 3.14 6.07
N ILE A 81 12.14 3.88 5.88
CA ILE A 81 12.03 4.90 4.83
C ILE A 81 12.98 6.05 5.12
N ILE A 82 13.02 6.54 6.36
CA ILE A 82 13.88 7.66 6.77
C ILE A 82 15.36 7.30 6.67
N TYR A 83 15.74 6.07 7.00
CA TYR A 83 17.10 5.58 6.87
C TYR A 83 17.59 5.61 5.42
N LEU A 84 16.74 5.22 4.47
CA LEU A 84 17.10 5.12 3.05
C LEU A 84 16.95 6.43 2.28
N PHE A 85 15.92 7.22 2.59
CA PHE A 85 15.52 8.40 1.79
C PHE A 85 15.56 9.72 2.58
N GLY A 86 15.99 9.68 3.84
CA GLY A 86 15.90 10.83 4.75
C GLY A 86 14.45 11.20 5.10
N LYS A 87 14.24 12.41 5.63
CA LYS A 87 12.92 12.94 6.02
C LYS A 87 12.07 13.39 4.82
N SER A 88 12.12 12.65 3.71
CA SER A 88 11.37 12.97 2.50
C SER A 88 9.89 12.61 2.65
N PHE A 89 9.02 13.63 2.76
CA PHE A 89 7.56 13.44 2.79
C PHE A 89 7.04 12.73 1.55
N LEU A 90 7.63 13.04 0.39
CA LEU A 90 7.29 12.37 -0.86
C LEU A 90 7.55 10.86 -0.74
N ALA A 91 8.71 10.45 -0.22
CA ALA A 91 9.02 9.04 -0.03
C ALA A 91 8.03 8.38 0.94
N ILE A 92 7.81 8.96 2.12
CA ILE A 92 6.89 8.43 3.13
C ILE A 92 5.49 8.21 2.55
N ARG A 93 4.95 9.23 1.85
CA ARG A 93 3.62 9.16 1.23
C ARG A 93 3.57 8.17 0.07
N LEU A 94 4.65 8.03 -0.71
CA LEU A 94 4.75 7.05 -1.81
C LEU A 94 4.74 5.62 -1.27
N PHE A 95 5.52 5.33 -0.23
CA PHE A 95 5.50 4.02 0.42
C PHE A 95 4.16 3.73 1.09
N GLY A 96 3.48 4.74 1.64
CA GLY A 96 2.09 4.60 2.10
C GLY A 96 1.12 4.24 0.97
N ALA A 97 1.25 4.87 -0.20
CA ALA A 97 0.44 4.54 -1.37
C ALA A 97 0.72 3.13 -1.90
N LEU A 98 1.98 2.68 -1.87
CA LEU A 98 2.40 1.33 -2.22
C LEU A 98 1.83 0.28 -1.27
N LEU A 99 1.85 0.55 0.04
CA LEU A 99 1.29 -0.34 1.06
C LEU A 99 -0.21 -0.55 0.82
N VAL A 100 -0.94 0.52 0.53
CA VAL A 100 -2.38 0.45 0.22
C VAL A 100 -2.67 -0.27 -1.09
N ALA A 101 -1.85 -0.06 -2.12
CA ALA A 101 -1.98 -0.82 -3.37
C ALA A 101 -1.74 -2.31 -3.15
N THR A 102 -0.80 -2.64 -2.25
CA THR A 102 -0.48 -4.02 -1.86
C THR A 102 -1.62 -4.67 -1.09
N THR A 103 -2.22 -3.97 -0.12
CA THR A 103 -3.40 -4.49 0.60
C THR A 103 -4.58 -4.67 -0.34
N ALA A 104 -4.87 -3.70 -1.20
CA ALA A 104 -5.92 -3.79 -2.21
C ALA A 104 -5.70 -4.99 -3.17
N TYR A 105 -4.46 -5.26 -3.57
CA TYR A 105 -4.13 -6.40 -4.40
C TYR A 105 -4.37 -7.75 -3.70
N PHE A 106 -4.07 -7.86 -2.41
CA PHE A 106 -4.40 -9.06 -1.64
C PHE A 106 -5.90 -9.22 -1.44
N THR A 107 -6.64 -8.14 -1.19
CA THR A 107 -8.11 -8.15 -1.17
C THR A 107 -8.68 -8.63 -2.51
N TYR A 108 -8.14 -8.12 -3.63
CA TYR A 108 -8.50 -8.56 -4.98
C TYR A 108 -8.29 -10.07 -5.15
N LYS A 109 -7.14 -10.60 -4.72
CA LYS A 109 -6.87 -12.04 -4.79
C LYS A 109 -7.90 -12.85 -4.02
N ILE A 110 -8.20 -12.47 -2.79
CA ILE A 110 -9.16 -13.18 -1.93
C ILE A 110 -10.57 -13.13 -2.55
N GLY A 111 -10.99 -11.96 -3.05
CA GLY A 111 -12.29 -11.80 -3.71
C GLY A 111 -12.39 -12.57 -5.04
N ALA A 112 -11.29 -12.64 -5.80
CA ALA A 112 -11.20 -13.41 -7.02
C ALA A 112 -11.20 -14.94 -6.77
N GLU A 113 -10.71 -15.39 -5.61
CA GLU A 113 -10.75 -16.79 -5.18
C GLU A 113 -12.15 -17.19 -4.68
N THR A 114 -12.85 -16.30 -3.97
CA THR A 114 -14.15 -16.61 -3.35
C THR A 114 -15.34 -16.44 -4.31
N GLY A 115 -15.24 -15.54 -5.29
CA GLY A 115 -16.33 -15.23 -6.21
C GLY A 115 -15.87 -15.08 -7.66
N SER A 116 -15.93 -13.84 -8.15
CA SER A 116 -15.57 -13.48 -9.52
C SER A 116 -14.42 -12.49 -9.53
N ARG A 117 -13.57 -12.52 -10.56
CA ARG A 117 -12.51 -11.52 -10.76
C ARG A 117 -13.03 -10.08 -10.80
N ARG A 118 -14.25 -9.88 -11.32
CA ARG A 118 -14.90 -8.56 -11.29
C ARG A 118 -15.24 -8.15 -9.86
N MET A 119 -15.75 -9.08 -9.05
CA MET A 119 -16.04 -8.81 -7.64
C MET A 119 -14.76 -8.48 -6.87
N GLY A 120 -13.69 -9.26 -7.06
CA GLY A 120 -12.41 -8.97 -6.42
C GLY A 120 -11.84 -7.60 -6.81
N TYR A 121 -12.07 -7.14 -8.04
CA TYR A 121 -11.58 -5.82 -8.47
C TYR A 121 -12.33 -4.65 -7.83
N TRP A 122 -13.61 -4.85 -7.50
CA TRP A 122 -14.47 -3.84 -6.88
C TRP A 122 -14.53 -3.95 -5.34
N ALA A 123 -13.81 -4.90 -4.74
CA ALA A 123 -13.73 -5.11 -3.30
C ALA A 123 -12.73 -4.14 -2.66
#